data_AF-A0A9E2DSM9-F1
#
_entry.id   AF-A0A9E2DSM9-F1
#
_cell.length_a   1.000
_cell.length_b   1.000
_cell.length_c   1.000
_cell.angle_alpha   90.00
_cell.angle_beta   90.00
_cell.angle_gamma   90.00
#
_symmetry.space_group_name_H-M   'P 1'
#
loop_
_entity.id
_entity.type
_entity.pdbx_description
1 polymer ?
#
loop_
_entity_poly.entity_id
_entity_poly.type
_entity_poly.pdbx_seq_one_letter_code
_entity_poly.pdbx_strand_id
1 'polypeptide(L)'
;MVRLVEFDAATEQLVRFVEDTPRNEIIDKTVTLLGNGTDPKALITAAALAVSRSTELPADHHGGPIHPIAGIYAVTAMTDRLDESSHDLPVLQCVALANKHIHLPSMGPTAMVQFDDLNRDVETDRVLARLEKAMTDREPRLAERAVTLACEKATPGQILNSMLTVSLRRNSLDDHYFLYPIYAMRALDAIGWQWGPTLMRPVLRFLSRHASFDAFGEFTEDSITEGIDLYKRFHELEELVETYGLEEGKVPQHTGEHEAQAIAALADEVGAVSSIASIPEMVARALGSGLSMEGTCEALSVGGGRIFLRSHSNNPFDVHIHTGIAARRYLIGFPEVSFRHKVLALIGWAWSYEVRYLDHTLQWDWQSDAAELSTASPDAILGQIEDIILGIDGYDV
;
A
#
# COMPACT_ATOMS: atom_id res chain seq x y z
N MET A 1 -2.89 13.69 34.30
CA MET A 1 -2.03 14.42 33.34
C MET A 1 -1.94 13.53 32.11
N VAL A 2 -2.30 14.04 30.92
CA VAL A 2 -2.19 13.26 29.68
C VAL A 2 -0.73 13.31 29.23
N ARG A 3 -0.12 12.15 29.02
CA ARG A 3 1.25 12.03 28.50
C ARG A 3 1.20 11.77 26.99
N LEU A 4 2.15 12.34 26.26
CA LEU A 4 2.31 12.07 24.83
C LEU A 4 3.25 10.88 24.62
N VAL A 5 3.21 10.30 23.43
CA VAL A 5 4.18 9.29 22.99
C VAL A 5 5.56 9.95 22.87
N GLU A 6 6.51 9.41 23.61
CA GLU A 6 7.92 9.82 23.61
C GLU A 6 8.79 8.61 23.28
N PHE A 7 9.89 8.84 22.56
CA PHE A 7 10.86 7.80 22.22
C PHE A 7 12.12 7.90 23.11
N ASP A 8 13.07 6.98 22.94
CA ASP A 8 14.39 7.15 23.54
C ASP A 8 15.06 8.44 23.03
N ALA A 9 16.01 8.97 23.80
CA ALA A 9 16.56 10.31 23.55
C ALA A 9 17.15 10.49 22.14
N ALA A 10 17.78 9.45 21.57
CA ALA A 10 18.39 9.53 20.25
C ALA A 10 17.33 9.55 19.15
N THR A 11 16.35 8.64 19.24
CA THR A 11 15.21 8.61 18.31
C THR A 11 14.38 9.89 18.40
N GLU A 12 14.06 10.34 19.60
CA GLU A 12 13.27 11.55 19.85
C GLU A 12 13.93 12.79 19.23
N GLN A 13 15.26 12.91 19.31
CA GLN A 13 15.98 14.01 18.68
C GLN A 13 15.77 14.05 17.16
N LEU A 14 15.82 12.90 16.48
CA LEU A 14 15.60 12.83 15.04
C LEU A 14 14.13 13.01 14.67
N VAL A 15 13.20 12.47 15.46
CA VAL A 15 11.77 12.69 15.23
C VAL A 15 11.43 14.17 15.33
N ARG A 16 11.91 14.84 16.38
CA ARG A 16 11.73 16.29 16.55
C ARG A 16 12.46 17.09 15.48
N PHE A 17 13.59 16.62 14.96
CA PHE A 17 14.20 17.24 13.80
C PHE A 17 13.23 17.30 12.61
N VAL A 18 12.49 16.22 12.32
CA VAL A 18 11.48 16.20 11.24
C VAL A 18 10.27 17.09 11.58
N GLU A 19 9.82 17.10 12.84
CA GLU A 19 8.65 17.87 13.27
C GLU A 19 8.91 19.37 13.38
N ASP A 20 10.02 19.77 13.99
CA ASP A 20 10.29 21.15 14.40
C ASP A 20 11.02 21.96 13.31
N THR A 21 11.63 21.30 12.31
CA THR A 21 12.36 21.99 11.24
C THR A 21 11.39 22.68 10.26
N PRO A 22 11.58 23.98 9.94
CA PRO A 22 10.76 24.66 8.94
C PRO A 22 10.84 23.99 7.56
N ARG A 23 9.70 23.94 6.85
CA ARG A 23 9.57 23.27 5.53
C ARG A 23 10.57 23.75 4.49
N ASN A 24 10.94 25.03 4.51
CA ASN A 24 11.90 25.62 3.57
C ASN A 24 13.37 25.32 3.93
N GLU A 25 13.64 24.72 5.09
CA GLU A 25 14.98 24.40 5.57
C GLU A 25 15.23 22.88 5.68
N ILE A 26 14.18 22.05 5.57
CA ILE A 26 14.27 20.61 5.86
C ILE A 26 15.29 19.90 4.98
N ILE A 27 15.31 20.19 3.67
CA ILE A 27 16.23 19.55 2.73
C ILE A 27 17.70 19.86 3.10
N ASP A 28 18.05 21.13 3.21
CA ASP A 28 19.43 21.56 3.50
C ASP A 28 19.94 21.02 4.84
N LYS A 29 19.05 20.99 5.85
CA LYS A 29 19.42 20.43 7.16
C LYS A 29 19.51 18.91 7.15
N THR A 30 18.70 18.21 6.37
CA THR A 30 18.83 16.75 6.20
C THR A 30 20.14 16.41 5.48
N VAL A 31 20.51 17.16 4.43
CA VAL A 31 21.84 17.03 3.78
C VAL A 31 22.96 17.22 4.79
N THR A 32 22.84 18.22 5.66
CA THR A 32 23.84 18.47 6.72
C THR A 32 23.94 17.30 7.72
N LEU A 33 22.82 16.70 8.13
CA LEU A 33 22.82 15.55 9.03
C LEU A 33 23.46 14.31 8.39
N LEU A 34 23.14 14.03 7.13
CA LEU A 34 23.71 12.93 6.36
C LEU A 34 25.22 13.13 6.16
N GLY A 35 25.65 14.33 5.76
CA GLY A 35 27.06 14.68 5.62
C GLY A 35 27.87 14.61 6.93
N ASN A 36 27.20 14.72 8.08
CA ASN A 36 27.80 14.52 9.40
C ASN A 36 27.80 13.04 9.86
N GLY A 37 27.37 12.11 9.01
CA GLY A 37 27.40 10.67 9.28
C GLY A 37 26.17 10.13 10.03
N THR A 38 25.03 10.83 9.98
CA THR A 38 23.76 10.28 10.51
C THR A 38 23.34 9.09 9.65
N ASP A 39 22.94 7.99 10.30
CA ASP A 39 22.42 6.81 9.61
C ASP A 39 21.14 7.15 8.80
N PRO A 40 21.13 6.95 7.47
CA PRO A 40 19.95 7.10 6.62
C PRO A 40 18.72 6.38 7.16
N LYS A 41 18.89 5.15 7.65
CA LYS A 41 17.79 4.32 8.14
C LYS A 41 17.20 4.91 9.43
N ALA A 42 18.01 5.53 10.27
CA ALA A 42 17.54 6.25 11.45
C ALA A 42 16.69 7.48 11.06
N LEU A 43 17.07 8.22 10.01
CA LEU A 43 16.28 9.35 9.49
C LEU A 43 14.95 8.90 8.86
N ILE A 44 14.95 7.82 8.09
CA ILE A 44 13.73 7.21 7.52
C ILE A 44 12.79 6.76 8.65
N THR A 45 13.34 6.09 9.67
CA THR A 45 12.59 5.66 10.86
C THR A 45 11.98 6.86 11.59
N ALA A 46 12.77 7.92 11.81
CA ALA A 46 12.32 9.14 12.45
C ALA A 46 11.20 9.83 11.64
N ALA A 47 11.29 9.88 10.32
CA ALA A 47 10.24 10.43 9.46
C ALA A 47 8.92 9.64 9.59
N ALA A 48 8.99 8.30 9.62
CA ALA A 48 7.83 7.43 9.81
C ALA A 48 7.18 7.64 11.20
N LEU A 49 8.00 7.74 12.25
CA LEU A 49 7.52 8.00 13.61
C LEU A 49 6.90 9.39 13.74
N ALA A 50 7.58 10.42 13.23
CA ALA A 50 7.14 11.82 13.26
C ALA A 50 5.77 11.99 12.59
N VAL A 51 5.62 11.51 11.35
CA VAL A 51 4.35 11.67 10.63
C VAL A 51 3.23 10.85 11.28
N SER A 52 3.51 9.66 11.80
CA SER A 52 2.51 8.85 12.51
C SER A 52 2.06 9.49 13.81
N ARG A 53 2.99 10.13 14.54
CA ARG A 53 2.74 10.80 15.83
C ARG A 53 2.02 12.14 15.67
N SER A 54 2.35 12.88 14.62
CA SER A 54 2.10 14.32 14.52
C SER A 54 1.20 14.73 13.35
N THR A 55 0.58 13.76 12.66
CA THR A 55 -0.50 14.01 11.70
C THR A 55 -1.81 13.30 12.05
N GLU A 56 -2.92 13.97 11.76
CA GLU A 56 -4.23 13.39 11.58
C GLU A 56 -4.44 13.04 10.11
N LEU A 57 -5.32 12.08 9.89
CA LEU A 57 -5.84 11.80 8.56
C LEU A 57 -6.93 12.86 8.26
N PRO A 58 -6.86 13.59 7.13
CA PRO A 58 -7.87 14.59 6.77
C PRO A 58 -9.26 13.97 6.53
N ALA A 59 -10.30 14.80 6.44
CA ALA A 59 -11.68 14.35 6.32
C ALA A 59 -12.08 13.93 4.88
N ASP A 60 -11.38 14.48 3.89
CA ASP A 60 -11.73 14.51 2.47
C ASP A 60 -10.66 13.86 1.56
N HIS A 61 -9.53 13.39 2.12
CA HIS A 61 -8.44 12.79 1.36
C HIS A 61 -7.70 11.71 2.18
N HIS A 62 -7.12 10.71 1.53
CA HIS A 62 -6.14 9.76 2.13
C HIS A 62 -4.75 10.42 2.34
N GLY A 63 -4.71 11.55 3.05
CA GLY A 63 -3.50 12.30 3.40
C GLY A 63 -2.88 11.90 4.75
N GLY A 64 -2.03 12.74 5.33
CA GLY A 64 -1.42 12.49 6.65
C GLY A 64 -0.39 11.37 6.61
N PRO A 65 -0.45 10.34 7.46
CA PRO A 65 0.60 9.34 7.54
C PRO A 65 0.54 8.28 6.43
N ILE A 66 -0.51 8.23 5.61
CA ILE A 66 -0.70 7.16 4.61
C ILE A 66 0.45 7.08 3.62
N HIS A 67 0.63 8.10 2.78
CA HIS A 67 1.66 8.08 1.73
C HIS A 67 3.09 8.00 2.27
N PRO A 68 3.47 8.78 3.32
CA PRO A 68 4.83 8.72 3.84
C PRO A 68 5.16 7.33 4.40
N ILE A 69 4.22 6.68 5.09
CA ILE A 69 4.42 5.32 5.62
C ILE A 69 4.43 4.28 4.51
N ALA A 70 3.55 4.42 3.52
CA ALA A 70 3.45 3.44 2.43
C ALA A 70 4.76 3.33 1.63
N GLY A 71 5.51 4.43 1.52
CA GLY A 71 6.79 4.49 0.81
C GLY A 71 8.01 3.95 1.57
N ILE A 72 7.94 3.74 2.89
CA ILE A 72 9.13 3.47 3.74
C ILE A 72 9.94 2.28 3.23
N TYR A 73 9.29 1.15 2.96
CA TYR A 73 9.99 -0.04 2.44
C TYR A 73 10.73 0.25 1.14
N ALA A 74 10.07 0.96 0.20
CA ALA A 74 10.65 1.28 -1.08
C ALA A 74 11.82 2.25 -0.94
N VAL A 75 11.69 3.27 -0.09
CA VAL A 75 12.76 4.22 0.24
C VAL A 75 13.97 3.49 0.80
N THR A 76 13.79 2.64 1.83
CA THR A 76 14.90 1.86 2.40
C THR A 76 15.56 0.97 1.35
N ALA A 77 14.78 0.24 0.56
CA ALA A 77 15.32 -0.64 -0.48
C ALA A 77 16.02 0.12 -1.62
N MET A 78 15.59 1.35 -1.95
CA MET A 78 16.26 2.21 -2.92
C MET A 78 17.58 2.74 -2.37
N THR A 79 17.60 3.21 -1.12
CA THR A 79 18.83 3.64 -0.45
C THR A 79 19.88 2.53 -0.47
N ASP A 80 19.50 1.27 -0.17
CA ASP A 80 20.45 0.14 -0.20
C ASP A 80 20.98 -0.23 -1.61
N ARG A 81 20.32 0.21 -2.68
CA ARG A 81 20.63 -0.16 -4.08
C ARG A 81 21.34 0.92 -4.87
N LEU A 82 21.09 2.19 -4.54
CA LEU A 82 21.67 3.32 -5.24
C LEU A 82 23.14 3.50 -4.85
N ASP A 83 23.93 4.03 -5.79
CA ASP A 83 25.33 4.35 -5.55
C ASP A 83 25.49 5.57 -4.63
N GLU A 84 26.72 5.83 -4.20
CA GLU A 84 27.04 6.95 -3.29
C GLU A 84 26.57 8.32 -3.80
N SER A 85 26.45 8.53 -5.12
CA SER A 85 26.04 9.81 -5.69
C SER A 85 24.55 10.09 -5.52
N SER A 86 23.73 9.03 -5.42
CA SER A 86 22.26 9.11 -5.40
C SER A 86 21.62 8.48 -4.16
N HIS A 87 22.41 7.80 -3.34
CA HIS A 87 22.00 7.06 -2.13
C HIS A 87 21.14 7.89 -1.16
N ASP A 88 21.43 9.18 -1.04
CA ASP A 88 20.75 10.08 -0.10
C ASP A 88 19.42 10.62 -0.64
N LEU A 89 19.18 10.60 -1.95
CA LEU A 89 17.99 11.19 -2.58
C LEU A 89 16.67 10.62 -2.04
N PRO A 90 16.50 9.28 -1.89
CA PRO A 90 15.29 8.73 -1.30
C PRO A 90 15.06 9.19 0.15
N VAL A 91 16.13 9.37 0.93
CA VAL A 91 16.06 9.83 2.33
C VAL A 91 15.57 11.27 2.38
N LEU A 92 16.13 12.14 1.54
CA LEU A 92 15.74 13.55 1.44
C LEU A 92 14.25 13.67 1.07
N GLN A 93 13.79 12.91 0.07
CA GLN A 93 12.39 12.89 -0.33
C GLN A 93 11.48 12.41 0.81
N CYS A 94 11.85 11.32 1.50
CA CYS A 94 11.09 10.74 2.59
C CYS A 94 10.92 11.74 3.76
N VAL A 95 12.03 12.33 4.21
CA VAL A 95 12.03 13.30 5.31
C VAL A 95 11.23 14.56 4.94
N ALA A 96 11.43 15.09 3.74
CA ALA A 96 10.70 16.27 3.28
C ALA A 96 9.20 16.02 3.12
N LEU A 97 8.80 14.84 2.65
CA LEU A 97 7.39 14.48 2.52
C LEU A 97 6.71 14.36 3.90
N ALA A 98 7.35 13.67 4.85
CA ALA A 98 6.85 13.57 6.22
C ALA A 98 6.72 14.96 6.87
N ASN A 99 7.77 15.79 6.77
CA ASN A 99 7.76 17.17 7.26
C ASN A 99 6.64 18.00 6.63
N LYS A 100 6.46 17.92 5.29
CA LYS A 100 5.36 18.59 4.58
C LYS A 100 4.01 18.22 5.20
N HIS A 101 3.75 16.94 5.42
CA HIS A 101 2.46 16.47 5.96
C HIS A 101 2.22 16.95 7.40
N ILE A 102 3.27 17.01 8.23
CA ILE A 102 3.19 17.54 9.61
C ILE A 102 2.85 19.04 9.61
N HIS A 103 3.39 19.80 8.66
CA HIS A 103 3.23 21.26 8.58
C HIS A 103 2.01 21.72 7.76
N LEU A 104 1.25 20.80 7.16
CA LEU A 104 0.03 21.13 6.42
C LEU A 104 -1.17 21.28 7.37
N PRO A 105 -1.87 22.43 7.42
CA PRO A 105 -2.95 22.67 8.39
C PRO A 105 -4.13 21.69 8.34
N SER A 106 -4.36 21.03 7.20
CA SER A 106 -5.41 20.02 7.05
C SER A 106 -5.05 18.65 7.67
N MET A 107 -3.78 18.44 8.01
CA MET A 107 -3.24 17.16 8.47
C MET A 107 -2.51 17.30 9.81
N GLY A 108 -1.84 18.41 10.09
CA GLY A 108 -1.09 18.60 11.32
C GLY A 108 -0.92 20.07 11.70
N PRO A 109 -0.30 20.34 12.87
CA PRO A 109 0.21 19.35 13.82
C PRO A 109 -0.90 18.74 14.69
N THR A 110 -0.78 17.44 15.01
CA THR A 110 -1.54 16.76 16.08
C THR A 110 -0.59 16.17 17.12
N ALA A 111 -1.13 15.53 18.15
CA ALA A 111 -0.35 14.85 19.17
C ALA A 111 -0.93 13.48 19.50
N MET A 112 -0.06 12.47 19.53
CA MET A 112 -0.41 11.11 19.90
C MET A 112 -0.29 10.90 21.41
N VAL A 113 -1.38 10.49 22.06
CA VAL A 113 -1.40 10.19 23.50
C VAL A 113 -0.79 8.83 23.82
N GLN A 114 -0.07 8.73 24.93
CA GLN A 114 0.45 7.47 25.47
C GLN A 114 -0.67 6.68 26.17
N PHE A 115 -0.67 5.35 26.01
CA PHE A 115 -1.60 4.45 26.72
C PHE A 115 -0.91 3.73 27.87
N ASP A 116 -0.94 4.34 29.05
CA ASP A 116 -0.30 3.79 30.26
C ASP A 116 -1.15 2.73 30.97
N ASP A 117 -2.46 2.74 30.72
CA ASP A 117 -3.48 1.97 31.43
C ASP A 117 -3.93 0.71 30.67
N LEU A 118 -3.11 0.21 29.74
CA LEU A 118 -3.41 -1.01 29.00
C LEU A 118 -3.35 -2.23 29.92
N ASN A 119 -4.43 -3.01 29.95
CA ASN A 119 -4.46 -4.30 30.66
C ASN A 119 -3.65 -5.34 29.87
N ARG A 120 -2.43 -5.63 30.34
CA ARG A 120 -1.49 -6.59 29.74
C ARG A 120 -1.74 -8.05 30.16
N ASP A 121 -2.61 -8.30 31.14
CA ASP A 121 -2.95 -9.64 31.61
C ASP A 121 -4.08 -10.28 30.77
N VAL A 122 -4.18 -9.89 29.49
CA VAL A 122 -5.18 -10.37 28.54
C VAL A 122 -4.49 -11.28 27.52
N GLU A 123 -5.11 -12.43 27.25
CA GLU A 123 -4.67 -13.39 26.25
C GLU A 123 -4.74 -12.84 24.82
N THR A 124 -3.82 -13.27 23.96
CA THR A 124 -3.66 -12.79 22.58
C THR A 124 -4.97 -12.85 21.78
N ASP A 125 -5.68 -13.97 21.81
CA ASP A 125 -6.96 -14.13 21.08
C ASP A 125 -8.01 -13.10 21.49
N ARG A 126 -8.04 -12.74 22.78
CA ARG A 126 -8.97 -11.73 23.29
C ARG A 126 -8.58 -10.32 22.88
N VAL A 127 -7.29 -10.05 22.71
CA VAL A 127 -6.79 -8.77 22.16
C VAL A 127 -7.17 -8.65 20.69
N LEU A 128 -6.95 -9.70 19.89
CA LEU A 128 -7.31 -9.72 18.46
C LEU A 128 -8.82 -9.60 18.25
N ALA A 129 -9.63 -10.31 19.04
CA ALA A 129 -11.09 -10.18 18.98
C ALA A 129 -11.58 -8.75 19.34
N ARG A 130 -10.92 -8.07 20.27
CA ARG A 130 -11.21 -6.66 20.59
C ARG A 130 -10.82 -5.73 19.46
N LEU A 131 -9.68 -5.98 18.82
CA LEU A 131 -9.21 -5.21 17.67
C LEU A 131 -10.21 -5.31 16.50
N GLU A 132 -10.58 -6.54 16.12
CA GLU A 132 -11.57 -6.81 15.07
C GLU A 132 -12.92 -6.15 15.37
N LYS A 133 -13.42 -6.32 16.60
CA LYS A 133 -14.68 -5.69 17.03
C LYS A 133 -14.61 -4.17 16.93
N ALA A 134 -13.53 -3.55 17.41
CA ALA A 134 -13.38 -2.10 17.38
C ALA A 134 -13.34 -1.55 15.95
N MET A 135 -12.67 -2.22 15.01
CA MET A 135 -12.68 -1.82 13.60
C MET A 135 -14.07 -1.99 12.96
N THR A 136 -14.76 -3.07 13.28
CA THR A 136 -16.11 -3.39 12.77
C THR A 136 -17.13 -2.37 13.27
N ASP A 137 -17.09 -2.07 14.57
CA ASP A 137 -17.96 -1.09 15.23
C ASP A 137 -17.57 0.36 14.91
N ARG A 138 -16.44 0.58 14.23
CA ARG A 138 -15.92 1.91 13.87
C ARG A 138 -15.56 2.76 15.09
N GLU A 139 -14.86 2.14 16.04
CA GLU A 139 -14.42 2.73 17.31
C GLU A 139 -12.90 2.99 17.28
N PRO A 140 -12.43 4.09 16.63
CA PRO A 140 -11.01 4.30 16.32
C PRO A 140 -10.12 4.32 17.56
N ARG A 141 -10.59 4.91 18.67
CA ARG A 141 -9.82 4.96 19.92
C ARG A 141 -9.66 3.58 20.56
N LEU A 142 -10.69 2.73 20.48
CA LEU A 142 -10.61 1.36 20.98
C LEU A 142 -9.70 0.51 20.08
N ALA A 143 -9.75 0.72 18.77
CA ALA A 143 -8.88 0.05 17.80
C ALA A 143 -7.40 0.42 18.04
N GLU A 144 -7.07 1.69 18.26
CA GLU A 144 -5.70 2.13 18.59
C GLU A 144 -5.16 1.48 19.87
N ARG A 145 -5.98 1.40 20.92
CA ARG A 145 -5.59 0.74 22.18
C ARG A 145 -5.40 -0.76 21.98
N ALA A 146 -6.30 -1.40 21.23
CA ALA A 146 -6.22 -2.82 20.96
C ALA A 146 -5.00 -3.18 20.11
N VAL A 147 -4.68 -2.41 19.07
CA VAL A 147 -3.49 -2.68 18.23
C VAL A 147 -2.18 -2.42 18.97
N THR A 148 -2.15 -1.41 19.86
CA THR A 148 -0.99 -1.16 20.72
C THR A 148 -0.65 -2.41 21.52
N LEU A 149 -1.67 -3.02 22.15
CA LEU A 149 -1.51 -4.27 22.90
C LEU A 149 -1.26 -5.48 21.98
N ALA A 150 -1.85 -5.51 20.78
CA ALA A 150 -1.63 -6.58 19.82
C ALA A 150 -0.17 -6.63 19.35
N CYS A 151 0.46 -5.48 19.12
CA CYS A 151 1.89 -5.40 18.78
C CYS A 151 2.81 -5.96 19.88
N GLU A 152 2.35 -6.01 21.14
CA GLU A 152 3.09 -6.62 22.26
C GLU A 152 2.89 -8.15 22.36
N LYS A 153 1.85 -8.71 21.72
CA LYS A 153 1.35 -10.07 22.04
C LYS A 153 1.09 -11.01 20.85
N ALA A 154 0.82 -10.45 19.68
CA ALA A 154 0.45 -11.19 18.48
C ALA A 154 1.56 -11.11 17.44
N THR A 155 1.60 -12.10 16.54
CA THR A 155 2.51 -12.03 15.39
C THR A 155 2.01 -10.99 14.37
N PRO A 156 2.89 -10.45 13.53
CA PRO A 156 2.50 -9.62 12.39
C PRO A 156 1.37 -10.23 11.54
N GLY A 157 1.47 -11.52 11.22
CA GLY A 157 0.46 -12.23 10.43
C GLY A 157 -0.91 -12.27 11.10
N GLN A 158 -0.95 -12.48 12.42
CA GLN A 158 -2.20 -12.45 13.18
C GLN A 158 -2.86 -11.06 13.18
N ILE A 159 -2.07 -9.99 13.36
CA ILE A 159 -2.56 -8.60 13.33
C ILE A 159 -3.12 -8.29 11.93
N LEU A 160 -2.37 -8.62 10.87
CA LEU A 160 -2.82 -8.43 9.50
C LEU A 160 -4.11 -9.21 9.21
N ASN A 161 -4.18 -10.47 9.63
CA ASN A 161 -5.37 -11.29 9.44
C ASN A 161 -6.62 -10.66 10.10
N SER A 162 -6.48 -10.06 11.29
CA SER A 162 -7.57 -9.30 11.92
C SER A 162 -7.95 -8.04 11.13
N MET A 163 -6.99 -7.30 10.57
CA MET A 163 -7.29 -6.10 9.76
C MET A 163 -8.03 -6.45 8.46
N LEU A 164 -7.71 -7.59 7.85
CA LEU A 164 -8.30 -8.04 6.57
C LEU A 164 -9.81 -8.29 6.63
N THR A 165 -10.36 -8.55 7.83
CA THR A 165 -11.81 -8.69 8.06
C THR A 165 -12.61 -7.46 7.62
N VAL A 166 -12.00 -6.27 7.69
CA VAL A 166 -12.61 -4.99 7.31
C VAL A 166 -11.96 -4.45 6.03
N SER A 167 -10.64 -4.58 5.92
CA SER A 167 -9.83 -4.00 4.86
C SER A 167 -10.19 -4.51 3.47
N LEU A 168 -10.36 -5.84 3.29
CA LEU A 168 -10.68 -6.44 1.98
C LEU A 168 -11.99 -5.90 1.40
N ARG A 169 -13.03 -5.84 2.23
CA ARG A 169 -14.35 -5.38 1.81
C ARG A 169 -14.34 -3.90 1.42
N ARG A 170 -13.58 -3.08 2.15
CA ARG A 170 -13.53 -1.62 1.93
C ARG A 170 -12.59 -1.19 0.81
N ASN A 171 -11.81 -2.11 0.26
CA ASN A 171 -10.91 -1.87 -0.88
C ASN A 171 -11.60 -1.21 -2.10
N SER A 172 -12.91 -1.47 -2.30
CA SER A 172 -13.67 -0.86 -3.40
C SER A 172 -14.16 0.56 -3.12
N LEU A 173 -14.11 1.00 -1.87
CA LEU A 173 -14.47 2.36 -1.47
C LEU A 173 -13.29 3.32 -1.62
N ASP A 174 -12.11 2.82 -1.25
CA ASP A 174 -10.80 3.45 -1.39
C ASP A 174 -9.79 2.31 -1.23
N ASP A 175 -8.90 2.11 -2.19
CA ASP A 175 -7.97 0.98 -2.14
C ASP A 175 -6.90 1.15 -1.05
N HIS A 176 -6.72 2.35 -0.50
CA HIS A 176 -5.91 2.58 0.69
C HIS A 176 -6.44 1.82 1.90
N TYR A 177 -7.72 1.42 1.94
CA TYR A 177 -8.22 0.51 2.98
C TYR A 177 -7.50 -0.84 2.95
N PHE A 178 -7.00 -1.25 1.79
CA PHE A 178 -6.19 -2.45 1.60
C PHE A 178 -4.69 -2.17 1.60
N LEU A 179 -4.27 -1.12 0.88
CA LEU A 179 -2.85 -0.81 0.72
C LEU A 179 -2.23 -0.33 2.04
N TYR A 180 -2.87 0.57 2.76
CA TYR A 180 -2.24 1.19 3.93
C TYR A 180 -1.88 0.18 5.03
N PRO A 181 -2.76 -0.76 5.43
CA PRO A 181 -2.39 -1.82 6.37
C PRO A 181 -1.19 -2.62 5.89
N ILE A 182 -1.19 -3.06 4.63
CA ILE A 182 -0.14 -3.92 4.09
C ILE A 182 1.20 -3.19 4.00
N TYR A 183 1.21 -1.97 3.48
CA TYR A 183 2.44 -1.21 3.39
C TYR A 183 2.94 -0.73 4.76
N ALA A 184 2.09 -0.56 5.76
CA ALA A 184 2.52 -0.36 7.14
C ALA A 184 3.25 -1.59 7.71
N MET A 185 2.78 -2.81 7.40
CA MET A 185 3.53 -4.03 7.73
C MET A 185 4.91 -4.02 7.06
N ARG A 186 4.98 -3.68 5.77
CA ARG A 186 6.25 -3.61 5.02
C ARG A 186 7.18 -2.53 5.57
N ALA A 187 6.63 -1.40 6.00
CA ALA A 187 7.38 -0.35 6.66
C ALA A 187 8.00 -0.89 7.96
N LEU A 188 7.23 -1.60 8.78
CA LEU A 188 7.72 -2.21 10.03
C LEU A 188 8.76 -3.31 9.80
N ASP A 189 8.65 -4.09 8.73
CA ASP A 189 9.71 -5.03 8.33
C ASP A 189 11.02 -4.30 7.97
N ALA A 190 10.92 -3.11 7.37
CA ALA A 190 12.09 -2.31 7.02
C ALA A 190 12.72 -1.61 8.24
N ILE A 191 11.93 -0.97 9.10
CA ILE A 191 12.44 -0.10 10.19
C ILE A 191 12.38 -0.72 11.60
N GLY A 192 11.69 -1.85 11.74
CA GLY A 192 11.58 -2.62 12.98
C GLY A 192 10.19 -2.60 13.62
N TRP A 193 9.76 -3.77 14.07
CA TRP A 193 8.45 -4.02 14.70
C TRP A 193 8.27 -3.39 16.07
N GLN A 194 9.36 -3.00 16.75
CA GLN A 194 9.29 -2.24 18.01
C GLN A 194 8.52 -0.91 17.87
N TRP A 195 8.41 -0.38 16.65
CA TRP A 195 7.67 0.85 16.36
C TRP A 195 6.18 0.62 16.04
N GLY A 196 5.74 -0.64 15.96
CA GLY A 196 4.35 -1.03 15.67
C GLY A 196 3.30 -0.30 16.52
N PRO A 197 3.48 -0.17 17.85
CA PRO A 197 2.60 0.61 18.73
C PRO A 197 2.33 2.05 18.30
N THR A 198 3.24 2.67 17.52
CA THR A 198 3.08 4.01 16.99
C THR A 198 2.55 3.98 15.55
N LEU A 199 3.22 3.25 14.66
CA LEU A 199 2.91 3.25 13.22
C LEU A 199 1.54 2.67 12.89
N MET A 200 1.07 1.68 13.64
CA MET A 200 -0.20 1.02 13.36
C MET A 200 -1.40 1.87 13.79
N ARG A 201 -1.24 2.81 14.72
CA ARG A 201 -2.38 3.55 15.26
C ARG A 201 -3.13 4.37 14.19
N PRO A 202 -2.47 5.15 13.32
CA PRO A 202 -3.17 5.82 12.24
C PRO A 202 -3.77 4.85 11.21
N VAL A 203 -3.16 3.69 10.95
CA VAL A 203 -3.75 2.62 10.13
C VAL A 203 -5.11 2.21 10.68
N LEU A 204 -5.19 1.94 11.98
CA LEU A 204 -6.42 1.51 12.62
C LEU A 204 -7.45 2.63 12.76
N ARG A 205 -6.98 3.88 12.87
CA ARG A 205 -7.85 5.06 12.77
C ARG A 205 -8.46 5.15 11.37
N PHE A 206 -7.69 4.92 10.31
CA PHE A 206 -8.17 4.91 8.94
C PHE A 206 -9.20 3.79 8.71
N LEU A 207 -8.86 2.56 9.07
CA LEU A 207 -9.77 1.41 8.98
C LEU A 207 -11.05 1.57 9.79
N SER A 208 -11.03 2.36 10.88
CA SER A 208 -12.21 2.60 11.72
C SER A 208 -13.09 3.77 11.26
N ARG A 209 -12.71 4.53 10.23
CA ARG A 209 -13.52 5.67 9.73
C ARG A 209 -14.74 5.24 8.95
N HIS A 210 -15.73 6.14 8.86
CA HIS A 210 -16.66 6.09 7.72
C HIS A 210 -15.89 6.48 6.46
N ALA A 211 -16.11 5.75 5.37
CA ALA A 211 -15.82 6.32 4.06
C ALA A 211 -16.68 7.59 3.95
N SER A 212 -16.04 8.76 3.88
CA SER A 212 -16.76 9.98 3.58
C SER A 212 -17.19 9.84 2.12
N PHE A 213 -18.47 9.55 1.89
CA PHE A 213 -19.04 9.55 0.54
C PHE A 213 -19.15 10.98 -0.03
N ASP A 214 -18.76 11.99 0.76
CA ASP A 214 -18.79 13.40 0.41
C ASP A 214 -17.47 13.92 -0.19
N ALA A 215 -16.50 13.04 -0.49
CA ALA A 215 -15.26 13.40 -1.19
C ALA A 215 -15.51 13.68 -2.69
N PHE A 216 -16.35 14.68 -2.98
CA PHE A 216 -16.75 15.12 -4.33
C PHE A 216 -15.69 15.99 -5.04
N GLY A 217 -14.45 16.02 -4.55
CA GLY A 217 -13.42 16.97 -5.03
C GLY A 217 -12.70 16.50 -6.31
N GLU A 218 -12.17 15.27 -6.28
CA GLU A 218 -11.33 14.70 -7.36
C GLU A 218 -12.04 13.57 -8.12
N PHE A 219 -13.21 13.14 -7.65
CA PHE A 219 -13.92 11.96 -8.15
C PHE A 219 -15.31 12.30 -8.69
N THR A 220 -15.75 11.53 -9.69
CA THR A 220 -17.11 11.62 -10.22
C THR A 220 -18.11 10.92 -9.31
N GLU A 221 -19.35 11.41 -9.26
CA GLU A 221 -20.45 10.78 -8.52
C GLU A 221 -20.68 9.33 -8.95
N ASP A 222 -20.51 9.04 -10.24
CA ASP A 222 -20.61 7.70 -10.82
C ASP A 222 -19.56 6.75 -10.23
N SER A 223 -18.29 7.19 -10.14
CA SER A 223 -17.22 6.35 -9.59
C SER A 223 -17.39 6.09 -8.09
N ILE A 224 -17.91 7.06 -7.34
CA ILE A 224 -18.24 6.88 -5.91
C ILE A 224 -19.37 5.86 -5.76
N THR A 225 -20.44 6.03 -6.53
CA THR A 225 -21.62 5.13 -6.50
C THR A 225 -21.23 3.69 -6.85
N GLU A 226 -20.41 3.51 -7.89
CA GLU A 226 -19.88 2.21 -8.28
C GLU A 226 -19.08 1.56 -7.13
N GLY A 227 -18.20 2.31 -6.46
CA GLY A 227 -17.44 1.79 -5.32
C GLY A 227 -18.32 1.31 -4.17
N ILE A 228 -19.38 2.07 -3.86
CA ILE A 228 -20.39 1.71 -2.86
C ILE A 228 -21.12 0.42 -3.24
N ASP A 229 -21.50 0.28 -4.51
CA ASP A 229 -22.24 -0.88 -4.97
C ASP A 229 -21.37 -2.14 -4.96
N LEU A 230 -20.10 -2.06 -5.36
CA LEU A 230 -19.13 -3.15 -5.19
C LEU A 230 -18.92 -3.52 -3.71
N TYR A 231 -18.86 -2.54 -2.81
CA TYR A 231 -18.75 -2.79 -1.36
C TYR A 231 -19.97 -3.58 -0.80
N LYS A 232 -21.18 -3.30 -1.31
CA LYS A 232 -22.40 -4.04 -0.97
C LYS A 232 -22.40 -5.45 -1.60
N ARG A 233 -21.84 -5.57 -2.80
CA ARG A 233 -21.73 -6.80 -3.60
C ARG A 233 -20.47 -7.62 -3.31
N PHE A 234 -19.74 -7.31 -2.24
CA PHE A 234 -18.55 -8.09 -1.86
C PHE A 234 -18.80 -9.60 -1.73
N HIS A 235 -20.02 -10.01 -1.36
CA HIS A 235 -20.43 -11.41 -1.33
C HIS A 235 -20.33 -12.11 -2.70
N GLU A 236 -20.40 -11.40 -3.82
CA GLU A 236 -20.19 -11.98 -5.16
C GLU A 236 -18.75 -12.48 -5.32
N LEU A 237 -17.75 -11.82 -4.71
CA LEU A 237 -16.37 -12.35 -4.70
C LEU A 237 -16.26 -13.61 -3.84
N GLU A 238 -17.04 -13.68 -2.76
CA GLU A 238 -17.11 -14.86 -1.92
C GLU A 238 -17.78 -16.04 -2.66
N GLU A 239 -18.80 -15.76 -3.47
CA GLU A 239 -19.45 -16.76 -4.32
C GLU A 239 -18.49 -17.31 -5.39
N LEU A 240 -17.55 -16.50 -5.91
CA LEU A 240 -16.52 -16.99 -6.82
C LEU A 240 -15.60 -18.04 -6.17
N VAL A 241 -15.29 -17.89 -4.88
CA VAL A 241 -14.50 -18.89 -4.11
C VAL A 241 -15.22 -20.24 -4.13
N GLU A 242 -16.53 -20.23 -3.89
CA GLU A 242 -17.35 -21.45 -3.88
C GLU A 242 -17.54 -22.01 -5.30
N THR A 243 -17.85 -21.15 -6.27
CA THR A 243 -18.13 -21.53 -7.67
C THR A 243 -16.96 -22.25 -8.32
N TYR A 244 -15.74 -21.78 -8.06
CA TYR A 244 -14.51 -22.36 -8.60
C TYR A 244 -13.84 -23.36 -7.65
N GLY A 245 -14.50 -23.73 -6.54
CA GLY A 245 -14.02 -24.78 -5.63
C GLY A 245 -12.67 -24.47 -4.99
N LEU A 246 -12.43 -23.20 -4.64
CA LEU A 246 -11.16 -22.73 -4.10
C LEU A 246 -11.05 -23.12 -2.62
N GLU A 247 -10.27 -24.16 -2.36
CA GLU A 247 -10.08 -24.71 -1.02
C GLU A 247 -8.60 -24.77 -0.63
N GLU A 248 -8.35 -24.63 0.67
CA GLU A 248 -7.03 -24.81 1.25
C GLU A 248 -6.52 -26.25 0.97
N GLY A 249 -5.31 -26.36 0.44
CA GLY A 249 -4.72 -27.63 0.01
C GLY A 249 -5.02 -28.04 -1.43
N LYS A 250 -6.03 -27.43 -2.09
CA LYS A 250 -6.26 -27.60 -3.55
C LYS A 250 -5.54 -26.54 -4.37
N VAL A 251 -5.62 -25.29 -3.93
CA VAL A 251 -4.93 -24.16 -4.58
C VAL A 251 -3.49 -24.10 -4.02
N PRO A 252 -2.45 -24.32 -4.84
CA PRO A 252 -1.08 -24.23 -4.37
C PRO A 252 -0.73 -22.81 -3.95
N GLN A 253 0.03 -22.64 -2.89
CA GLN A 253 0.55 -21.31 -2.56
C GLN A 253 1.72 -20.94 -3.47
N HIS A 254 2.66 -21.87 -3.66
CA HIS A 254 3.91 -21.65 -4.36
C HIS A 254 3.85 -22.06 -5.82
N THR A 255 4.53 -21.30 -6.68
CA THR A 255 4.61 -21.59 -8.12
C THR A 255 5.50 -22.78 -8.42
N GLY A 256 5.02 -23.67 -9.30
CA GLY A 256 5.82 -24.75 -9.90
C GLY A 256 6.24 -24.45 -11.35
N GLU A 257 7.28 -25.15 -11.83
CA GLU A 257 7.80 -25.00 -13.20
C GLU A 257 6.76 -25.26 -14.31
N HIS A 258 5.75 -26.07 -14.01
CA HIS A 258 4.68 -26.43 -14.94
C HIS A 258 3.67 -25.28 -15.18
N GLU A 259 3.70 -24.22 -14.37
CA GLU A 259 2.70 -23.15 -14.41
C GLU A 259 3.00 -22.08 -15.47
N ALA A 260 4.21 -22.05 -16.06
CA ALA A 260 4.64 -20.97 -16.96
C ALA A 260 3.64 -20.65 -18.08
N GLN A 261 3.03 -21.67 -18.70
CA GLN A 261 2.01 -21.48 -19.74
C GLN A 261 0.70 -20.93 -19.19
N ALA A 262 0.27 -21.38 -18.01
CA ALA A 262 -0.96 -20.92 -17.38
C ALA A 262 -0.81 -19.48 -16.85
N ILE A 263 0.37 -19.13 -16.33
CA ILE A 263 0.73 -17.76 -15.93
C ILE A 263 0.67 -16.82 -17.13
N ALA A 264 1.31 -17.20 -18.24
CA ALA A 264 1.28 -16.41 -19.47
C ALA A 264 -0.14 -16.24 -20.02
N ALA A 265 -0.93 -17.32 -20.04
CA ALA A 265 -2.32 -17.29 -20.52
C ALA A 265 -3.20 -16.34 -19.69
N LEU A 266 -3.12 -16.41 -18.35
CA LEU A 266 -3.86 -15.48 -17.49
C LEU A 266 -3.35 -14.04 -17.67
N ALA A 267 -2.05 -13.83 -17.79
CA ALA A 267 -1.48 -12.51 -18.02
C ALA A 267 -1.94 -11.89 -19.36
N ASP A 268 -2.06 -12.72 -20.41
CA ASP A 268 -2.55 -12.31 -21.73
C ASP A 268 -4.04 -11.93 -21.64
N GLU A 269 -4.84 -12.76 -20.97
CA GLU A 269 -6.28 -12.49 -20.76
C GLU A 269 -6.50 -11.19 -19.96
N VAL A 270 -5.79 -11.04 -18.84
CA VAL A 270 -5.86 -9.82 -18.01
C VAL A 270 -5.36 -8.60 -18.78
N GLY A 271 -4.26 -8.71 -19.53
CA GLY A 271 -3.72 -7.59 -20.30
C GLY A 271 -4.63 -7.14 -21.45
N ALA A 272 -5.47 -8.04 -21.97
CA ALA A 272 -6.34 -7.81 -23.12
C ALA A 272 -7.75 -7.34 -22.75
N VAL A 273 -8.08 -7.18 -21.46
CA VAL A 273 -9.42 -6.76 -21.05
C VAL A 273 -9.81 -5.40 -21.65
N SER A 274 -11.11 -5.21 -21.83
CA SER A 274 -11.75 -3.92 -22.12
C SER A 274 -12.58 -3.41 -20.93
N SER A 275 -12.56 -4.14 -19.82
CA SER A 275 -13.10 -3.73 -18.52
C SER A 275 -12.37 -4.49 -17.42
N ILE A 276 -11.72 -3.76 -16.53
CA ILE A 276 -11.01 -4.26 -15.37
C ILE A 276 -11.97 -5.03 -14.44
N ALA A 277 -13.23 -4.59 -14.33
CA ALA A 277 -14.24 -5.24 -13.49
C ALA A 277 -14.51 -6.73 -13.84
N SER A 278 -14.08 -7.20 -15.02
CA SER A 278 -14.21 -8.60 -15.46
C SER A 278 -13.13 -9.56 -14.92
N ILE A 279 -12.00 -9.02 -14.44
CA ILE A 279 -10.83 -9.79 -13.98
C ILE A 279 -11.09 -10.74 -12.80
N PRO A 280 -11.97 -10.46 -11.81
CA PRO A 280 -12.15 -11.34 -10.65
C PRO A 280 -12.51 -12.78 -11.03
N GLU A 281 -13.39 -12.96 -12.02
CA GLU A 281 -13.78 -14.29 -12.49
C GLU A 281 -12.62 -15.00 -13.20
N MET A 282 -11.80 -14.28 -13.97
CA MET A 282 -10.61 -14.83 -14.63
C MET A 282 -9.62 -15.37 -13.60
N VAL A 283 -9.38 -14.60 -12.53
CA VAL A 283 -8.50 -14.99 -11.42
C VAL A 283 -9.05 -16.19 -10.68
N ALA A 284 -10.34 -16.18 -10.32
CA ALA A 284 -10.98 -17.29 -9.63
C ALA A 284 -10.92 -18.58 -10.46
N ARG A 285 -11.19 -18.50 -11.77
CA ARG A 285 -11.09 -19.62 -12.71
C ARG A 285 -9.68 -20.17 -12.81
N ALA A 286 -8.67 -19.31 -12.90
CA ALA A 286 -7.28 -19.74 -12.98
C ALA A 286 -6.84 -20.48 -11.71
N LEU A 287 -7.14 -19.92 -10.53
CA LEU A 287 -6.90 -20.58 -9.24
C LEU A 287 -7.61 -21.93 -9.16
N GLY A 288 -8.89 -22.00 -9.57
CA GLY A 288 -9.68 -23.24 -9.57
C GLY A 288 -9.19 -24.28 -10.57
N SER A 289 -8.48 -23.84 -11.61
CA SER A 289 -7.83 -24.71 -12.61
C SER A 289 -6.43 -25.17 -12.18
N GLY A 290 -6.01 -24.85 -10.94
CA GLY A 290 -4.76 -25.31 -10.34
C GLY A 290 -3.60 -24.33 -10.41
N LEU A 291 -3.81 -23.09 -10.87
CA LEU A 291 -2.77 -22.05 -10.81
C LEU A 291 -2.49 -21.69 -9.34
N SER A 292 -1.22 -21.52 -8.99
CA SER A 292 -0.81 -21.15 -7.64
C SER A 292 -1.15 -19.69 -7.30
N MET A 293 -1.15 -19.34 -6.01
CA MET A 293 -1.29 -17.95 -5.55
C MET A 293 -0.12 -17.08 -6.04
N GLU A 294 1.11 -17.57 -5.94
CA GLU A 294 2.30 -16.88 -6.45
C GLU A 294 2.26 -16.72 -7.98
N GLY A 295 1.80 -17.74 -8.71
CA GLY A 295 1.68 -17.73 -10.16
C GLY A 295 0.58 -16.77 -10.61
N THR A 296 -0.52 -16.70 -9.85
CA THR A 296 -1.56 -15.69 -10.02
C THR A 296 -0.99 -14.29 -9.81
N CYS A 297 -0.20 -14.04 -8.76
CA CYS A 297 0.48 -12.76 -8.57
C CYS A 297 1.42 -12.40 -9.73
N GLU A 298 2.15 -13.38 -10.28
CA GLU A 298 3.00 -13.19 -11.46
C GLU A 298 2.18 -12.82 -12.70
N ALA A 299 1.11 -13.58 -12.98
CA ALA A 299 0.21 -13.31 -14.08
C ALA A 299 -0.42 -11.92 -13.98
N LEU A 300 -0.90 -11.53 -12.79
CA LEU A 300 -1.41 -10.20 -12.51
C LEU A 300 -0.33 -9.13 -12.69
N SER A 301 0.92 -9.38 -12.31
CA SER A 301 2.04 -8.42 -12.48
C SER A 301 2.28 -8.13 -13.97
N VAL A 302 2.33 -9.16 -14.80
CA VAL A 302 2.55 -9.04 -16.25
C VAL A 302 1.32 -8.45 -16.96
N GLY A 303 0.13 -8.99 -16.68
CA GLY A 303 -1.13 -8.50 -17.26
C GLY A 303 -1.45 -7.07 -16.84
N GLY A 304 -1.23 -6.74 -15.56
CA GLY A 304 -1.33 -5.38 -15.04
C GLY A 304 -0.35 -4.43 -15.72
N GLY A 305 0.90 -4.84 -15.96
CA GLY A 305 1.85 -4.05 -16.74
C GLY A 305 1.38 -3.75 -18.16
N ARG A 306 0.68 -4.70 -18.81
CA ARG A 306 0.06 -4.45 -20.11
C ARG A 306 -1.10 -3.46 -20.03
N ILE A 307 -1.95 -3.56 -19.00
CA ILE A 307 -3.00 -2.56 -18.75
C ILE A 307 -2.37 -1.18 -18.52
N PHE A 308 -1.30 -1.10 -17.71
CA PHE A 308 -0.59 0.15 -17.42
C PHE A 308 -0.02 0.79 -18.68
N LEU A 309 0.63 0.02 -19.57
CA LEU A 309 1.16 0.54 -20.84
C LEU A 309 0.06 1.02 -21.81
N ARG A 310 -1.17 0.51 -21.65
CA ARG A 310 -2.36 0.96 -22.37
C ARG A 310 -3.00 2.19 -21.72
N SER A 311 -2.55 2.58 -20.52
CA SER A 311 -3.02 3.80 -19.86
C SER A 311 -2.36 5.03 -20.47
N HIS A 312 -3.16 5.82 -21.17
CA HIS A 312 -2.75 7.10 -21.73
C HIS A 312 -2.96 8.27 -20.76
N SER A 313 -3.25 7.99 -19.48
CA SER A 313 -3.82 9.01 -18.60
C SER A 313 -2.78 9.87 -17.87
N ASN A 314 -1.49 9.45 -17.83
CA ASN A 314 -0.45 10.05 -16.97
C ASN A 314 -0.97 10.27 -15.53
N ASN A 315 -1.93 9.45 -15.09
CA ASN A 315 -2.64 9.65 -13.85
C ASN A 315 -1.84 8.99 -12.74
N PRO A 316 -1.59 9.67 -11.60
CA PRO A 316 -1.00 9.00 -10.44
C PRO A 316 -1.70 7.69 -10.05
N PHE A 317 -3.00 7.52 -10.31
CA PHE A 317 -3.74 6.28 -10.05
C PHE A 317 -3.27 5.08 -10.89
N ASP A 318 -2.60 5.29 -12.02
CA ASP A 318 -2.09 4.20 -12.86
C ASP A 318 -1.10 3.30 -12.08
N VAL A 319 -0.35 3.88 -11.13
CA VAL A 319 0.60 3.13 -10.32
C VAL A 319 -0.09 2.15 -9.36
N HIS A 320 -1.39 2.33 -9.09
CA HIS A 320 -2.16 1.45 -8.20
C HIS A 320 -2.38 0.05 -8.76
N ILE A 321 -2.27 -0.11 -10.08
CA ILE A 321 -2.13 -1.43 -10.73
C ILE A 321 -0.99 -2.20 -10.05
N HIS A 322 0.20 -1.62 -10.04
CA HIS A 322 1.40 -2.28 -9.56
C HIS A 322 1.50 -2.30 -8.04
N THR A 323 1.17 -1.20 -7.35
CA THR A 323 1.22 -1.17 -5.88
C THR A 323 0.18 -2.13 -5.28
N GLY A 324 -0.99 -2.27 -5.90
CA GLY A 324 -2.02 -3.23 -5.53
C GLY A 324 -1.57 -4.68 -5.66
N ILE A 325 -0.89 -5.04 -6.74
CA ILE A 325 -0.36 -6.39 -6.96
C ILE A 325 0.80 -6.68 -6.00
N ALA A 326 1.71 -5.73 -5.82
CA ALA A 326 2.84 -5.87 -4.91
C ALA A 326 2.39 -6.08 -3.45
N ALA A 327 1.33 -5.40 -3.02
CA ALA A 327 0.72 -5.61 -1.70
C ALA A 327 0.19 -7.04 -1.53
N ARG A 328 -0.48 -7.58 -2.56
CA ARG A 328 -1.00 -8.96 -2.56
C ARG A 328 0.11 -10.00 -2.53
N ARG A 329 1.19 -9.79 -3.29
CA ARG A 329 2.38 -10.66 -3.28
C ARG A 329 3.01 -10.73 -1.89
N TYR A 330 3.09 -9.59 -1.19
CA TYR A 330 3.57 -9.57 0.18
C TYR A 330 2.59 -10.27 1.15
N LEU A 331 1.29 -10.04 1.00
CA LEU A 331 0.24 -10.64 1.84
C LEU A 331 0.19 -12.16 1.76
N ILE A 332 0.34 -12.77 0.57
CA ILE A 332 0.28 -14.24 0.45
C ILE A 332 1.44 -14.95 1.17
N GLY A 333 2.55 -14.24 1.43
CA GLY A 333 3.71 -14.74 2.16
C GLY A 333 3.47 -14.98 3.65
N PHE A 334 2.39 -14.44 4.23
CA PHE A 334 2.10 -14.62 5.66
C PHE A 334 1.46 -15.98 5.95
N PRO A 335 2.07 -16.85 6.78
CA PRO A 335 1.47 -18.14 7.10
C PRO A 335 0.21 -18.03 7.97
N GLU A 336 0.10 -17.00 8.82
CA GLU A 336 -1.05 -16.83 9.72
C GLU A 336 -2.24 -16.09 9.09
N VAL A 337 -2.08 -15.54 7.88
CA VAL A 337 -3.21 -15.00 7.12
C VAL A 337 -4.01 -16.15 6.54
N SER A 338 -5.32 -16.16 6.81
CA SER A 338 -6.19 -17.26 6.37
C SER A 338 -6.18 -17.44 4.85
N PHE A 339 -6.30 -18.69 4.40
CA PHE A 339 -6.44 -19.03 2.98
C PHE A 339 -7.54 -18.18 2.31
N ARG A 340 -8.70 -18.06 2.96
CA ARG A 340 -9.83 -17.28 2.43
C ARG A 340 -9.47 -15.82 2.21
N HIS A 341 -8.78 -15.18 3.16
CA HIS A 341 -8.33 -13.80 2.97
C HIS A 341 -7.32 -13.66 1.83
N LYS A 342 -6.39 -14.60 1.67
CA LYS A 342 -5.43 -14.59 0.54
C LYS A 342 -6.14 -14.68 -0.81
N VAL A 343 -7.07 -15.63 -0.95
CA VAL A 343 -7.82 -15.83 -2.19
C VAL A 343 -8.71 -14.62 -2.51
N LEU A 344 -9.46 -14.11 -1.52
CA LEU A 344 -10.29 -12.91 -1.71
C LEU A 344 -9.45 -11.68 -2.06
N ALA A 345 -8.25 -11.55 -1.49
CA ALA A 345 -7.33 -10.48 -1.86
C ALA A 345 -6.94 -10.55 -3.34
N LEU A 346 -6.60 -11.74 -3.85
CA LEU A 346 -6.23 -11.95 -5.26
C LEU A 346 -7.39 -11.69 -6.20
N ILE A 347 -8.55 -12.31 -5.94
CA ILE A 347 -9.77 -12.16 -6.76
C ILE A 347 -10.23 -10.69 -6.77
N GLY A 348 -10.22 -10.04 -5.62
CA GLY A 348 -10.69 -8.65 -5.46
C GLY A 348 -9.69 -7.57 -5.90
N TRP A 349 -8.58 -7.92 -6.57
CA TRP A 349 -7.61 -6.92 -7.06
C TRP A 349 -8.24 -5.87 -7.95
N ALA A 350 -8.96 -6.31 -8.97
CA ALA A 350 -9.60 -5.43 -9.93
C ALA A 350 -10.74 -4.58 -9.34
N TRP A 351 -11.22 -4.91 -8.14
CA TRP A 351 -12.23 -4.12 -7.44
C TRP A 351 -11.61 -3.02 -6.57
N SER A 352 -10.28 -2.89 -6.50
CA SER A 352 -9.61 -1.75 -5.89
C SER A 352 -10.05 -0.44 -6.56
N TYR A 353 -10.37 0.58 -5.75
CA TYR A 353 -10.94 1.81 -6.24
C TYR A 353 -10.07 2.46 -7.35
N GLU A 354 -8.79 2.73 -7.09
CA GLU A 354 -7.98 3.46 -8.06
C GLU A 354 -7.60 2.61 -9.27
N VAL A 355 -7.54 1.27 -9.11
CA VAL A 355 -7.36 0.34 -10.23
C VAL A 355 -8.55 0.35 -11.18
N ARG A 356 -9.78 0.23 -10.67
CA ARG A 356 -10.98 0.23 -11.52
C ARG A 356 -11.33 1.62 -12.06
N TYR A 357 -10.89 2.69 -11.39
CA TYR A 357 -11.11 4.06 -11.88
C TYR A 357 -10.59 4.23 -13.32
N LEU A 358 -9.57 3.43 -13.67
CA LEU A 358 -9.02 3.35 -15.01
C LEU A 358 -10.04 2.88 -16.06
N ASP A 359 -11.09 2.13 -15.73
CA ASP A 359 -12.17 1.81 -16.69
C ASP A 359 -12.86 3.09 -17.24
N HIS A 360 -12.79 4.21 -16.51
CA HIS A 360 -13.33 5.50 -16.91
C HIS A 360 -12.33 6.39 -17.67
N THR A 361 -11.03 6.11 -17.57
CA THR A 361 -9.96 6.97 -18.13
C THR A 361 -9.13 6.30 -19.22
N LEU A 362 -9.15 4.97 -19.32
CA LEU A 362 -8.40 4.22 -20.32
C LEU A 362 -8.99 4.44 -21.72
N GLN A 363 -8.11 4.72 -22.68
CA GLN A 363 -8.39 4.53 -24.09
C GLN A 363 -7.80 3.17 -24.46
N TRP A 364 -8.66 2.20 -24.76
CA TRP A 364 -8.27 0.79 -24.96
C TRP A 364 -7.50 0.52 -26.26
N ASP A 365 -7.22 1.57 -27.03
CA ASP A 365 -6.86 1.56 -28.44
C ASP A 365 -5.41 1.13 -28.70
N TRP A 366 -4.54 1.17 -27.68
CA TRP A 366 -3.19 0.63 -27.81
C TRP A 366 -3.22 -0.90 -27.67
N GLN A 367 -3.21 -1.58 -28.82
CA GLN A 367 -2.82 -2.98 -28.94
C GLN A 367 -1.66 -2.99 -29.93
N SER A 368 -0.42 -2.88 -29.46
CA SER A 368 0.70 -3.09 -30.38
C SER A 368 0.67 -4.56 -30.83
N ASP A 369 0.57 -4.80 -32.12
CA ASP A 369 0.88 -6.12 -32.66
C ASP A 369 2.32 -6.46 -32.25
N ALA A 370 2.60 -7.70 -31.81
CA ALA A 370 3.95 -8.10 -31.40
C ALA A 370 5.01 -7.89 -32.51
N ALA A 371 4.57 -7.75 -33.76
CA ALA A 371 5.38 -7.39 -34.93
C ALA A 371 5.85 -5.92 -34.95
N GLU A 372 5.27 -5.04 -34.14
CA GLU A 372 5.62 -3.61 -34.02
C GLU A 372 6.60 -3.31 -32.89
N LEU A 373 6.87 -4.29 -32.01
CA LEU A 373 7.86 -4.14 -30.94
C LEU A 373 9.28 -4.11 -31.52
N SER A 374 10.08 -3.13 -31.08
CA SER A 374 11.47 -2.99 -31.52
C SER A 374 12.26 -4.26 -31.23
N THR A 375 12.98 -4.75 -32.24
CA THR A 375 13.95 -5.86 -32.09
C THR A 375 15.32 -5.37 -31.62
N ALA A 376 15.47 -4.07 -31.37
CA ALA A 376 16.69 -3.48 -30.85
C ALA A 376 16.98 -3.97 -29.43
N SER A 377 18.26 -3.97 -29.04
CA SER A 377 18.63 -4.30 -27.66
C SER A 377 18.07 -3.25 -26.69
N PRO A 378 17.85 -3.61 -25.40
CA PRO A 378 17.45 -2.65 -24.38
C PRO A 378 18.33 -1.40 -24.34
N ASP A 379 19.66 -1.56 -24.45
CA ASP A 379 20.61 -0.42 -24.46
C ASP A 379 20.38 0.51 -25.66
N ALA A 380 20.07 -0.04 -26.84
CA ALA A 380 19.81 0.76 -28.03
C ALA A 380 18.46 1.51 -27.91
N ILE A 381 17.46 0.88 -27.30
CA ILE A 381 16.17 1.53 -27.01
C ILE A 381 16.37 2.65 -25.97
N LEU A 382 17.13 2.39 -24.90
CA LEU A 382 17.44 3.38 -23.87
C LEU A 382 18.21 4.57 -24.44
N GLY A 383 19.23 4.33 -25.27
CA GLY A 383 19.97 5.40 -25.94
C GLY A 383 19.07 6.23 -26.86
N GLN A 384 18.13 5.61 -27.59
CA GLN A 384 17.15 6.35 -28.40
C GLN A 384 16.21 7.19 -27.54
N ILE A 385 15.74 6.67 -26.40
CA ILE A 385 14.89 7.42 -25.47
C ILE A 385 15.66 8.60 -24.89
N GLU A 386 16.91 8.38 -24.48
CA GLU A 386 17.80 9.43 -23.97
C GLU A 386 18.01 10.53 -25.03
N ASP A 387 18.36 10.17 -26.26
CA ASP A 387 18.52 11.11 -27.37
C ASP A 387 17.23 11.90 -27.65
N ILE A 388 16.06 11.25 -27.56
CA ILE A 388 14.77 11.91 -27.72
C ILE A 388 14.54 12.91 -26.57
N ILE A 389 14.75 12.51 -25.31
CA ILE A 389 14.55 13.38 -24.15
C ILE A 389 15.49 14.59 -24.20
N LEU A 390 16.78 14.35 -24.45
CA LEU A 390 17.79 15.41 -24.56
C LEU A 390 17.58 16.28 -25.81
N GLY A 391 16.93 15.75 -26.85
CA GLY A 391 16.54 16.47 -28.05
C GLY A 391 15.26 17.31 -27.94
N ILE A 392 14.54 17.26 -26.81
CA ILE A 392 13.38 18.14 -26.57
C ILE A 392 13.89 19.55 -26.25
N ASP A 393 13.55 20.51 -27.10
CA ASP A 393 13.88 21.92 -26.90
C ASP A 393 13.47 22.39 -25.49
N GLY A 394 14.45 22.81 -24.68
CA GLY A 394 14.24 23.31 -23.32
C GLY A 394 14.55 22.32 -22.19
N TYR A 395 15.15 21.16 -22.47
CA TYR A 395 15.68 20.27 -21.41
C TYR A 395 17.06 20.72 -20.86
N ASP A 396 17.75 21.64 -21.57
CA ASP A 396 18.99 22.32 -21.12
C ASP A 396 18.69 23.59 -20.29
N VAL A 397 17.94 23.49 -19.19
CA VAL A 397 17.74 24.62 -18.23
C VAL A 397 18.10 24.26 -16.81
#